data_AF-A0A554UKZ2-F1
#
_entry.id   AF-A0A554UKZ2-F1
#
_cell.length_a   1.000
_cell.length_b   1.000
_cell.length_c   1.000
_cell.angle_alpha   90.00
_cell.angle_beta   90.00
_cell.angle_gamma   90.00
#
_symmetry.space_group_name_H-M   'P 1'
#
loop_
_entity.id
_entity.type
_entity.pdbx_description
1 polymer ?
#
loop_
_entity_poly.entity_id
_entity_poly.type
_entity_poly.pdbx_seq_one_letter_code
_entity_poly.pdbx_strand_id
1 'polypeptide(L)'
;MSVAIVVLLVLNVVVLLALLRQTRRIGQRNSELAEEVAASAVRAAKPMDIEPLFAGTRGRLITIEILNPVELARTQSRFSGVAGAVAPNLLRKVVYERAAQIMREQLLEQGVDAEVKIHVATG
;
A
#
# COMPACT_ATOMS: atom_id res chain seq x y z
N MET A 1 -36.47 -37.71 -14.56
CA MET A 1 -35.03 -37.46 -14.28
C MET A 1 -34.48 -36.29 -15.08
N SER A 2 -34.77 -36.17 -16.38
CA SER A 2 -34.24 -35.11 -17.25
C SER A 2 -34.64 -33.68 -16.83
N VAL A 3 -35.90 -33.48 -16.38
CA VAL A 3 -36.37 -32.15 -15.95
C VAL A 3 -35.62 -31.62 -14.73
N ALA A 4 -35.37 -32.48 -13.73
CA ALA A 4 -34.61 -32.10 -12.54
C ALA A 4 -33.16 -31.71 -12.88
N ILE A 5 -32.54 -32.42 -13.82
CA ILE A 5 -31.18 -32.11 -14.30
C ILE A 5 -31.17 -30.75 -15.01
N VAL A 6 -32.15 -30.48 -15.88
CA VAL A 6 -32.26 -29.20 -16.60
C VAL A 6 -32.44 -28.04 -15.62
N VAL A 7 -33.31 -28.18 -14.62
CA VAL A 7 -33.54 -27.13 -13.59
C VAL A 7 -32.26 -26.85 -12.80
N LEU A 8 -31.52 -27.89 -12.40
CA LEU A 8 -30.28 -27.75 -11.64
C LEU A 8 -29.18 -27.09 -12.47
N LEU A 9 -29.11 -27.41 -13.77
CA LEU A 9 -28.17 -26.82 -14.71
C LEU A 9 -28.46 -25.34 -14.94
N VAL A 10 -29.74 -24.97 -15.13
CA VAL A 10 -30.16 -23.57 -15.25
C VAL A 10 -29.84 -22.78 -13.99
N LEU A 11 -30.13 -23.34 -12.81
CA LEU A 11 -29.82 -22.68 -11.54
C LEU A 11 -28.31 -22.43 -11.38
N ASN A 12 -27.49 -23.42 -11.72
CA ASN A 12 -26.04 -23.29 -11.66
C ASN A 12 -25.51 -22.19 -12.58
N VAL A 13 -26.00 -22.14 -13.84
CA VAL A 13 -25.64 -21.10 -14.80
C VAL A 13 -26.04 -19.70 -14.30
N VAL A 14 -27.22 -19.57 -13.70
CA VAL A 14 -27.68 -18.29 -13.11
C VAL A 14 -26.77 -17.84 -11.97
N VAL A 15 -26.42 -18.76 -11.06
CA VAL A 15 -25.48 -18.45 -9.95
C VAL A 15 -24.11 -18.07 -10.50
N LEU A 16 -23.60 -18.80 -11.50
CA LEU A 16 -22.31 -18.51 -12.11
C LEU A 16 -22.31 -17.11 -12.75
N LEU A 17 -23.36 -16.76 -13.51
CA LEU A 17 -23.51 -15.45 -14.12
C LEU A 17 -23.65 -14.32 -13.09
N ALA A 18 -24.34 -14.56 -11.98
CA ALA A 18 -24.48 -13.60 -10.89
C ALA A 18 -23.11 -13.32 -10.23
N LEU A 19 -22.34 -14.36 -9.93
CA LEU A 19 -20.98 -14.25 -9.38
C LEU A 19 -20.03 -13.53 -10.35
N LEU A 20 -20.13 -13.82 -11.65
CA LEU A 20 -19.34 -13.16 -12.69
C LEU A 20 -19.68 -11.67 -12.81
N ARG A 21 -20.96 -11.31 -12.69
CA ARG A 21 -21.39 -9.91 -12.66
C ARG A 21 -20.87 -9.19 -11.42
N GLN A 22 -20.94 -9.85 -10.26
CA GLN A 22 -20.51 -9.27 -8.99
C GLN A 22 -19.01 -9.03 -8.97
N THR A 23 -18.20 -9.99 -9.43
CA THR A 23 -16.75 -9.84 -9.54
C THR A 23 -16.35 -8.74 -10.52
N ARG A 24 -17.02 -8.65 -11.68
CA ARG A 24 -16.82 -7.53 -12.62
C ARG A 24 -17.19 -6.18 -12.01
N ARG A 25 -18.29 -6.10 -11.26
CA ARG A 25 -18.73 -4.86 -10.58
C ARG A 25 -17.75 -4.44 -9.49
N ILE A 26 -17.15 -5.39 -8.77
CA ILE A 26 -16.10 -5.12 -7.78
C ILE A 26 -14.83 -4.62 -8.47
N GLY A 27 -14.44 -5.25 -9.59
CA GLY A 27 -13.27 -4.83 -10.37
C GLY A 27 -13.37 -3.40 -10.88
N GLN A 28 -14.54 -2.99 -11.39
CA GLN A 28 -14.79 -1.64 -11.90
C GLN A 28 -14.69 -0.57 -10.80
N ARG A 29 -15.25 -0.83 -9.61
CA ARG A 29 -15.14 0.10 -8.48
C ARG A 29 -13.71 0.23 -7.99
N ASN A 30 -12.96 -0.87 -8.00
CA ASN A 30 -11.54 -0.84 -7.64
C ASN A 30 -10.69 -0.07 -8.64
N SER A 31 -11.00 -0.11 -9.96
CA SER A 31 -10.27 0.70 -10.94
C SER A 31 -10.55 2.18 -10.79
N GLU A 32 -11.80 2.57 -10.55
CA GLU A 32 -12.19 3.97 -10.32
C GLU A 32 -11.49 4.51 -9.06
N LEU A 33 -11.49 3.75 -7.97
CA LEU A 33 -10.80 4.11 -6.73
C LEU A 33 -9.27 4.14 -6.90
N ALA A 34 -8.71 3.23 -7.69
CA ALA A 34 -7.26 3.22 -7.96
C ALA A 34 -6.82 4.45 -8.75
N GLU A 35 -7.65 4.91 -9.68
CA GLU A 35 -7.41 6.12 -10.47
C GLU A 35 -7.56 7.38 -9.61
N GLU A 36 -8.56 7.44 -8.73
CA GLU A 36 -8.74 8.53 -7.76
C GLU A 36 -7.60 8.62 -6.74
N VAL A 37 -7.11 7.47 -6.24
CA VAL A 37 -5.93 7.40 -5.36
C VAL A 37 -4.67 7.80 -6.11
N ALA A 38 -4.51 7.40 -7.38
CA ALA A 38 -3.36 7.83 -8.19
C ALA A 38 -3.38 9.34 -8.43
N ALA A 39 -4.54 9.91 -8.76
CA ALA A 39 -4.70 11.36 -8.94
C ALA A 39 -4.47 12.14 -7.64
N SER A 40 -4.93 11.60 -6.51
CA SER A 40 -4.71 12.17 -5.18
C SER A 40 -3.26 12.05 -4.71
N ALA A 41 -2.57 10.95 -5.06
CA ALA A 41 -1.14 10.77 -4.79
C ALA A 41 -0.29 11.78 -5.56
N VAL A 42 -0.65 12.11 -6.81
CA VAL A 42 0.02 13.16 -7.59
C VAL A 42 -0.19 14.55 -6.95
N ARG A 43 -1.35 14.82 -6.34
CA ARG A 43 -1.58 16.07 -5.57
C ARG A 43 -0.85 16.10 -4.24
N ALA A 44 -0.75 14.96 -3.55
CA ALA A 44 0.00 14.81 -2.30
C ALA A 44 1.52 14.77 -2.50
N ALA A 45 1.99 14.61 -3.74
CA ALA A 45 3.41 14.68 -4.11
C ALA A 45 3.98 16.11 -4.06
N LYS A 46 3.20 17.12 -3.65
CA LYS A 46 3.82 18.36 -3.18
C LYS A 46 4.60 18.00 -1.91
N PRO A 47 5.95 18.08 -1.91
CA PRO A 47 6.73 17.84 -0.71
C PRO A 47 6.13 18.69 0.41
N MET A 48 5.81 18.05 1.53
CA MET A 48 5.41 18.78 2.72
C MET A 48 6.50 19.81 2.98
N ASP A 49 6.09 21.08 2.99
CA ASP A 49 6.99 22.20 3.19
C ASP A 49 7.52 22.08 4.61
N ILE A 50 8.72 21.53 4.74
CA ILE A 50 9.36 21.25 6.02
C ILE A 50 10.12 22.49 6.52
N GLU A 51 10.36 23.50 5.67
CA GLU A 51 10.88 24.83 6.02
C GLU A 51 10.35 25.40 7.35
N PRO A 52 9.04 25.36 7.66
CA PRO A 52 8.49 25.90 8.89
C PRO A 52 8.93 25.13 10.14
N LEU A 53 9.23 23.82 10.03
CA LEU A 53 9.73 23.00 11.14
C LEU A 53 11.19 23.31 11.48
N PHE A 54 11.91 24.01 10.60
CA PHE A 54 13.31 24.41 10.78
C PHE A 54 13.50 25.79 11.40
N ALA A 55 12.43 26.58 11.56
CA ALA A 55 12.48 27.91 12.14
C ALA A 55 12.82 27.85 13.66
N GLY A 56 14.06 27.51 13.99
CA GLY A 56 14.55 27.44 15.37
C GLY A 56 15.71 26.48 15.63
N THR A 57 16.00 25.52 14.74
CA THR A 57 16.97 24.44 15.02
C THR A 57 18.24 24.59 14.18
N ARG A 58 19.42 24.73 14.82
CA ARG A 58 20.75 24.72 14.15
C ARG A 58 21.20 23.31 13.72
N GLY A 59 20.29 22.50 13.20
CA GLY A 59 20.52 21.10 12.82
C GLY A 59 20.42 20.89 11.31
N ARG A 60 21.03 19.82 10.79
CA ARG A 60 20.80 19.33 9.42
C ARG A 60 19.82 18.15 9.51
N LEU A 61 18.77 18.16 8.70
CA LEU A 61 17.80 17.05 8.62
C LEU A 61 17.97 16.31 7.29
N ILE A 62 17.91 14.98 7.36
CA ILE A 62 17.86 14.12 6.19
C ILE A 62 16.43 13.55 6.12
N THR A 63 15.72 13.82 5.03
CA THR A 63 14.39 13.28 4.77
C THR A 63 14.48 12.19 3.72
N ILE A 64 13.84 11.06 3.98
CA ILE A 64 13.82 9.92 3.06
C ILE A 64 12.36 9.60 2.73
N GLU A 65 12.01 9.74 1.45
CA GLU A 65 10.71 9.36 0.92
C GLU A 65 10.83 8.08 0.10
N ILE A 66 10.02 7.07 0.43
CA ILE A 66 9.94 5.82 -0.33
C ILE A 66 8.86 5.98 -1.40
N LEU A 67 9.26 6.12 -2.65
CA LEU A 67 8.35 6.38 -3.77
C LEU A 67 7.60 5.12 -4.24
N ASN A 68 8.09 3.93 -3.91
CA ASN A 68 7.52 2.66 -4.38
C ASN A 68 7.36 1.59 -3.27
N PRO A 69 6.63 1.90 -2.17
CA PRO A 69 6.57 1.01 -1.00
C PRO A 69 5.95 -0.37 -1.33
N VAL A 70 4.99 -0.43 -2.26
CA VAL A 70 4.34 -1.69 -2.65
C VAL A 70 5.28 -2.60 -3.44
N GLU A 71 6.06 -2.04 -4.37
CA GLU A 71 7.04 -2.80 -5.15
C GLU A 71 8.17 -3.30 -4.27
N LEU A 72 8.68 -2.45 -3.37
CA LEU A 72 9.73 -2.81 -2.41
C LEU A 72 9.29 -3.96 -1.51
N ALA A 73 8.03 -3.95 -1.07
CA ALA A 73 7.47 -5.04 -0.27
C ALA A 73 7.42 -6.37 -1.02
N ARG A 74 7.11 -6.36 -2.33
CA ARG A 74 7.07 -7.59 -3.15
C ARG A 74 8.44 -8.24 -3.26
N THR A 75 9.49 -7.43 -3.33
CA THR A 75 10.87 -7.93 -3.46
C THR A 75 11.44 -8.41 -2.13
N GLN A 76 11.09 -7.76 -1.01
CA GLN A 76 11.61 -8.13 0.32
C GLN A 76 10.77 -9.16 1.09
N SER A 77 9.49 -9.34 0.75
CA SER A 77 8.58 -10.16 1.55
C SER A 77 8.31 -11.53 0.93
N ARG A 78 8.87 -12.58 1.54
CA ARG A 78 8.43 -13.98 1.39
C ARG A 78 6.96 -14.21 1.83
N PHE A 79 6.27 -13.20 2.36
CA PHE A 79 4.87 -13.27 2.82
C PHE A 79 3.83 -12.81 1.78
N SER A 80 4.19 -12.78 0.50
CA SER A 80 3.32 -12.30 -0.61
C SER A 80 2.08 -13.16 -0.89
N GLY A 81 1.92 -14.33 -0.25
CA GLY A 81 0.85 -15.27 -0.59
C GLY A 81 -0.56 -14.87 -0.16
N VAL A 82 -0.73 -14.13 0.95
CA VAL A 82 -2.07 -13.92 1.55
C VAL A 82 -2.29 -12.50 2.11
N ALA A 83 -1.25 -11.84 2.65
CA ALA A 83 -1.40 -10.52 3.28
C ALA A 83 -1.40 -9.34 2.28
N GLY A 84 -0.79 -9.50 1.10
CA GLY A 84 -0.71 -8.46 0.08
C GLY A 84 -2.06 -8.06 -0.52
N ALA A 85 -3.06 -8.93 -0.42
CA ALA A 85 -4.41 -8.67 -0.93
C ALA A 85 -5.35 -8.00 0.09
N VAL A 86 -5.03 -8.04 1.39
CA VAL A 86 -6.03 -7.79 2.44
C VAL A 86 -5.93 -6.39 3.06
N ALA A 87 -4.78 -5.70 2.99
CA ALA A 87 -4.68 -4.32 3.48
C ALA A 87 -3.45 -3.54 2.94
N PRO A 88 -3.63 -2.64 1.95
CA PRO A 88 -2.56 -1.80 1.42
C PRO A 88 -1.88 -0.91 2.48
N ASN A 89 -2.66 -0.42 3.46
CA ASN A 89 -2.14 0.46 4.52
C ASN A 89 -1.21 -0.26 5.50
N LEU A 90 -1.49 -1.53 5.81
CA LEU A 90 -0.62 -2.33 6.68
C LEU A 90 0.70 -2.63 5.98
N LEU A 91 0.66 -2.90 4.67
CA LEU A 91 1.86 -3.13 3.87
C LEU A 91 2.79 -1.90 3.90
N ARG A 92 2.24 -0.71 3.68
CA ARG A 92 3.00 0.55 3.74
C ARG A 92 3.69 0.69 5.11
N LYS A 93 2.95 0.52 6.20
CA LYS A 93 3.50 0.62 7.56
C LYS A 93 4.71 -0.31 7.77
N VAL A 94 4.57 -1.59 7.42
CA VAL A 94 5.65 -2.58 7.57
C VAL A 94 6.89 -2.20 6.77
N VAL A 95 6.71 -1.68 5.55
CA VAL A 95 7.83 -1.25 4.70
C VAL A 95 8.59 -0.08 5.32
N TYR A 96 7.89 0.96 5.79
CA TYR A 96 8.55 2.10 6.43
C TYR A 96 9.23 1.72 7.75
N GLU A 97 8.59 0.86 8.56
CA GLU A 97 9.21 0.32 9.78
C GLU A 97 10.49 -0.46 9.48
N ARG A 98 10.45 -1.32 8.46
CA ARG A 98 11.63 -2.10 8.07
C ARG A 98 12.74 -1.21 7.51
N ALA A 99 12.40 -0.24 6.67
CA ALA A 99 13.37 0.71 6.13
C ALA A 99 14.03 1.53 7.24
N ALA A 100 13.24 2.04 8.20
CA ALA A 100 13.77 2.78 9.34
C ALA A 100 14.70 1.92 10.21
N GLN A 101 14.37 0.63 10.39
CA GLN A 101 15.25 -0.30 11.10
C GLN A 101 16.58 -0.51 10.38
N ILE A 102 16.54 -0.81 9.07
CA ILE A 102 17.76 -1.00 8.26
C ILE A 102 18.64 0.26 8.31
N MET A 103 18.04 1.44 8.22
CA MET A 103 18.80 2.70 8.32
C MET A 103 19.46 2.88 9.69
N ARG A 104 18.78 2.56 10.80
CA ARG A 104 19.43 2.60 12.13
C ARG A 104 20.62 1.64 12.20
N GLU A 105 20.44 0.41 11.72
CA GLU A 105 21.49 -0.62 11.74
C GLU A 105 22.69 -0.16 10.91
N GLN A 106 22.48 0.32 9.68
CA GLN A 106 23.55 0.79 8.80
C GLN A 106 24.26 2.05 9.30
N LEU A 107 23.52 3.01 9.88
CA LEU A 107 24.13 4.21 10.43
C LEU A 107 24.99 3.88 11.65
N LEU A 108 24.53 2.98 12.51
CA LEU A 108 25.29 2.51 13.66
C LEU A 108 26.56 1.76 13.22
N GLU A 109 26.48 0.91 12.19
CA GLU A 109 27.64 0.22 11.61
C GLU A 109 28.71 1.20 11.08
N GLN A 110 28.30 2.37 10.60
CA GLN A 110 29.19 3.44 10.17
C GLN A 110 29.66 4.35 11.31
N GLY A 111 29.31 4.02 12.56
CA GLY A 111 29.67 4.82 13.74
C GLY A 111 28.87 6.11 13.90
N VAL A 112 27.74 6.24 13.19
CA VAL A 112 26.84 7.40 13.27
C VAL A 112 25.77 7.14 14.32
N ASP A 113 25.77 7.92 15.41
CA ASP A 113 24.68 7.93 16.39
C ASP A 113 23.52 8.78 15.86
N ALA A 114 22.49 8.10 15.33
CA ALA A 114 21.36 8.74 14.64
C ALA A 114 20.01 8.27 15.19
N GLU A 115 19.15 9.24 15.48
CA GLU A 115 17.75 8.99 15.83
C GLU A 115 16.88 8.93 14.57
N VAL A 116 16.37 7.74 14.25
CA VAL A 116 15.48 7.54 13.08
C VAL A 116 14.03 7.41 13.53
N LYS A 117 13.23 8.44 13.21
CA LYS A 117 11.78 8.55 13.49
C LYS A 117 10.97 8.54 12.20
N ILE A 118 9.79 7.91 12.25
CA ILE A 118 8.82 7.91 11.15
C ILE A 118 7.77 8.97 11.45
N HIS A 119 7.58 9.91 10.53
CA HIS A 119 6.53 10.92 10.60
C HIS A 119 5.46 10.61 9.57
N VAL A 120 4.20 10.61 10.00
CA VAL A 120 3.05 10.38 9.10
C VAL A 120 2.45 11.74 8.79
N ALA A 121 2.54 12.16 7.53
CA ALA A 121 1.82 13.33 7.04
C ALA A 121 0.33 13.03 7.15
N THR A 122 -0.37 13.73 8.05
CA THR A 122 -1.83 13.70 8.12
C THR A 122 -2.30 14.85 7.23
N GLY A 123 -2.70 14.52 6.01
CA GLY A 123 -3.35 15.46 5.08
C GLY A 123 -4.83 15.60 5.37
#